data_AF-A0A2J7ZI03-F1
#
_entry.id   AF-A0A2J7ZI03-F1
#
_cell.length_a   1.000
_cell.length_b   1.000
_cell.length_c   1.000
_cell.angle_alpha   90.00
_cell.angle_beta   90.00
_cell.angle_gamma   90.00
#
_symmetry.space_group_name_H-M   'P 1'
#
loop_
_entity.id
_entity.type
_entity.pdbx_description
1 polymer ?
#
loop_
_entity_poly.entity_id
_entity_poly.type
_entity_poly.pdbx_seq_one_letter_code
_entity_poly.pdbx_strand_id
1 'polypeptide(L)'
;MYDIGSSLGLPAPAVERYRTAAAALSDPAGLQRLHYFGERGWFADWGTHTEDVALQIKSVTVPGADGQLPQRRDVSKRVSRSLPLPQYVPQFGYVSLFPLIMRLLPAGGDAAAVAALAAAADGSDAGSGGGQGAELLLQQLSLLTDPSLLWSPHGLRSLATTASLYKKRNTADDPPYWRGQIWLNINYLVLRALSYYATAAGADSEAGLAAAAAHEQLRSALLTSVVGGYKRNGYLYEQYDDETGRGTSSHPFTGWTALITLIAAQEY
;
A
#
# COMPACT_ATOMS: atom_id res chain seq x y z
N MET A 1 -12.14 -16.56 -8.62
CA MET A 1 -12.29 -17.53 -9.73
C MET A 1 -12.84 -18.86 -9.26
N TYR A 2 -12.29 -19.46 -8.20
CA TYR A 2 -12.87 -20.67 -7.60
C TYR A 2 -14.35 -20.48 -7.24
N ASP A 3 -14.67 -19.45 -6.43
CA ASP A 3 -16.06 -19.22 -5.97
C ASP A 3 -17.05 -18.97 -7.11
N ILE A 4 -16.63 -18.22 -8.14
CA ILE A 4 -17.44 -17.98 -9.34
C ILE A 4 -17.73 -19.30 -10.05
N GLY A 5 -16.71 -20.10 -10.34
CA GLY A 5 -16.87 -21.37 -11.04
C GLY A 5 -17.72 -22.37 -10.25
N SER A 6 -17.50 -22.45 -8.93
CA SER A 6 -18.30 -23.30 -8.04
C SER A 6 -19.76 -22.85 -7.98
N SER A 7 -20.03 -21.55 -7.91
CA SER A 7 -21.40 -21.01 -7.91
C SER A 7 -22.13 -21.26 -9.24
N LEU A 8 -21.38 -21.36 -10.34
CA LEU A 8 -21.91 -21.73 -11.66
C LEU A 8 -22.04 -23.26 -11.85
N GLY A 9 -21.69 -24.08 -10.85
CA GLY A 9 -21.76 -25.54 -10.93
C GLY A 9 -20.72 -26.18 -11.85
N LEU A 10 -19.59 -25.52 -12.11
CA LEU A 10 -18.51 -26.10 -12.91
C LEU A 10 -17.88 -27.31 -12.18
N PRO A 11 -17.41 -28.33 -12.93
CA PRO A 11 -16.86 -29.54 -12.32
C PRO A 11 -15.54 -29.23 -11.59
N ALA A 12 -15.28 -29.95 -10.49
CA ALA A 12 -14.10 -29.72 -9.64
C ALA A 12 -12.76 -29.59 -10.40
N PRO A 13 -12.43 -30.45 -11.39
CA PRO A 13 -11.19 -30.31 -12.15
C PRO A 13 -11.02 -28.96 -12.87
N ALA A 14 -12.11 -28.27 -13.21
CA ALA A 14 -12.07 -26.97 -13.87
C ALA A 14 -11.75 -25.82 -12.90
N VAL A 15 -12.07 -25.97 -11.61
CA VAL A 15 -11.97 -24.90 -10.61
C VAL A 15 -10.87 -25.13 -9.58
N GLU A 16 -10.49 -26.38 -9.31
CA GLU A 16 -9.61 -26.73 -8.18
C GLU A 16 -8.24 -26.05 -8.27
N ARG A 17 -7.70 -25.89 -9.48
CA ARG A 17 -6.44 -25.15 -9.71
C ARG A 17 -6.44 -23.75 -9.10
N TYR A 18 -7.59 -23.07 -9.08
CA TYR A 18 -7.71 -21.73 -8.49
C TYR A 18 -7.73 -21.78 -6.97
N ARG A 19 -8.34 -22.82 -6.37
CA ARG A 19 -8.29 -23.02 -4.91
C ARG A 19 -6.88 -23.35 -4.46
N THR A 20 -6.21 -24.26 -5.15
CA THR A 20 -4.81 -24.62 -4.87
C THR A 20 -3.89 -23.41 -4.99
N ALA A 21 -4.01 -22.64 -6.07
CA ALA A 21 -3.23 -21.41 -6.24
C ALA A 21 -3.53 -20.38 -5.15
N ALA A 22 -4.80 -20.17 -4.78
CA ALA A 22 -5.18 -19.25 -3.72
C ALA A 22 -4.59 -19.68 -2.36
N ALA A 23 -4.65 -20.96 -2.02
CA ALA A 23 -4.06 -21.48 -0.78
C ALA A 23 -2.54 -21.29 -0.74
N ALA A 24 -1.85 -21.57 -1.86
CA ALA A 24 -0.40 -21.41 -1.94
C ALA A 24 0.04 -19.94 -1.88
N LEU A 25 -0.69 -19.02 -2.52
CA LEU A 25 -0.36 -17.60 -2.56
C LEU A 25 -0.78 -16.83 -1.31
N SER A 26 -1.70 -17.39 -0.52
CA SER A 26 -2.18 -16.80 0.73
C SER A 26 -1.48 -17.38 1.97
N ASP A 27 -0.49 -18.26 1.77
CA ASP A 27 0.29 -18.86 2.85
C ASP A 27 1.11 -17.78 3.59
N PRO A 28 0.82 -17.51 4.88
CA PRO A 28 1.52 -16.47 5.65
C PRO A 28 3.02 -16.75 5.77
N ALA A 29 3.42 -18.02 5.86
CA ALA A 29 4.82 -18.41 5.98
C ALA A 29 5.60 -18.09 4.69
N GLY A 30 5.02 -18.43 3.53
CA GLY A 30 5.55 -18.05 2.22
C GLY A 30 5.66 -16.54 2.05
N LEU A 31 4.62 -15.81 2.43
CA LEU A 31 4.59 -14.35 2.34
C LEU A 31 5.68 -13.71 3.21
N GLN A 32 5.84 -14.16 4.46
CA GLN A 32 6.90 -13.66 5.34
C GLN A 32 8.28 -13.98 4.78
N ARG A 33 8.53 -15.24 4.42
CA ARG A 33 9.84 -15.67 3.93
C ARG A 33 10.30 -14.89 2.69
N LEU A 34 9.38 -14.52 1.80
CA LEU A 34 9.71 -13.90 0.52
C LEU A 34 9.71 -12.36 0.56
N HIS A 35 8.93 -11.75 1.46
CA HIS A 35 8.65 -10.31 1.40
C HIS A 35 8.84 -9.58 2.73
N TYR A 36 9.05 -10.27 3.85
CA TYR A 36 9.19 -9.61 5.14
C TYR A 36 10.61 -9.10 5.36
N PHE A 37 10.75 -7.79 5.42
CA PHE A 37 12.02 -7.13 5.71
C PHE A 37 12.21 -7.05 7.22
N GLY A 38 12.78 -8.11 7.80
CA GLY A 38 12.91 -8.28 9.26
C GLY A 38 13.55 -7.10 10.00
N GLU A 39 14.59 -6.48 9.44
CA GLU A 39 15.26 -5.31 10.05
C GLU A 39 14.35 -4.08 10.17
N ARG A 40 13.35 -3.96 9.27
CA ARG A 40 12.42 -2.82 9.21
C ARG A 40 11.04 -3.16 9.78
N GLY A 41 10.71 -4.44 9.91
CA GLY A 41 9.44 -4.91 10.44
C GLY A 41 8.25 -4.75 9.49
N TRP A 42 8.49 -4.61 8.18
CA TRP A 42 7.43 -4.45 7.18
C TRP A 42 7.64 -5.31 5.94
N PHE A 43 6.59 -5.43 5.13
CA PHE A 43 6.67 -6.08 3.83
C PHE A 43 7.24 -5.14 2.76
N ALA A 44 8.15 -5.67 1.94
CA ALA A 44 8.84 -4.92 0.91
C ALA A 44 9.06 -5.76 -0.36
N ASP A 45 9.25 -5.07 -1.47
CA ASP A 45 9.76 -5.69 -2.69
C ASP A 45 11.22 -6.09 -2.51
N TRP A 46 11.65 -7.15 -3.19
CA TRP A 46 13.04 -7.59 -3.24
C TRP A 46 13.58 -7.46 -4.67
N GLY A 47 14.79 -6.97 -4.83
CA GLY A 47 15.40 -6.85 -6.16
C GLY A 47 16.81 -6.30 -6.14
N THR A 48 17.40 -6.15 -7.33
CA THR A 48 18.70 -5.51 -7.52
C THR A 48 18.53 -3.99 -7.43
N HIS A 49 18.89 -3.42 -6.28
CA HIS A 49 18.54 -2.04 -5.92
C HIS A 49 19.74 -1.24 -5.40
N THR A 50 19.67 0.10 -5.54
CA THR A 50 20.54 1.06 -4.83
C THR A 50 19.78 2.36 -4.58
N GLU A 51 19.93 2.92 -3.38
CA GLU A 51 19.41 4.25 -3.02
C GLU A 51 20.32 5.39 -3.53
N ASP A 52 21.56 5.09 -3.94
CA ASP A 52 22.52 6.08 -4.41
C ASP A 52 22.30 6.39 -5.90
N VAL A 53 21.12 6.96 -6.16
CA VAL A 53 20.68 7.42 -7.47
C VAL A 53 20.41 8.92 -7.44
N ALA A 54 20.66 9.59 -8.56
CA ALA A 54 20.37 11.01 -8.70
C ALA A 54 19.75 11.30 -10.07
N LEU A 55 18.93 12.35 -10.10
CA LEU A 55 18.47 12.93 -11.36
C LEU A 55 19.44 14.02 -11.77
N GLN A 56 20.10 13.86 -12.92
CA GLN A 56 20.97 14.87 -13.52
C GLN A 56 20.31 15.45 -14.76
N ILE A 57 20.59 16.73 -15.05
CA ILE A 57 20.20 17.35 -16.31
C ILE A 57 21.36 17.23 -17.29
N LYS A 58 21.08 16.72 -18.49
CA LYS A 58 22.03 16.66 -19.59
C LYS A 58 21.47 17.44 -20.77
N SER A 59 22.23 18.40 -21.29
CA SER A 59 21.91 19.00 -22.59
C SER A 59 22.24 18.03 -23.72
N VAL A 60 21.27 17.77 -24.59
CA VAL A 60 21.43 16.99 -25.82
C VAL A 60 21.07 17.85 -27.02
N THR A 61 21.77 17.63 -28.13
CA THR A 61 21.43 18.25 -29.42
C THR A 61 20.48 17.31 -30.14
N VAL A 62 19.27 17.79 -30.44
CA VAL A 62 18.25 17.06 -31.18
C VAL A 62 18.27 17.55 -32.63
N PRO A 63 18.28 16.65 -33.64
CA PRO A 63 18.18 17.05 -35.03
C PRO A 63 16.94 17.90 -35.28
N GLY A 64 17.06 18.95 -36.08
CA GLY A 64 15.89 19.67 -36.57
C GLY A 64 15.09 18.81 -37.54
N ALA A 65 13.79 19.10 -37.69
CA ALA A 65 13.02 18.61 -38.84
C ALA A 65 13.61 19.17 -40.15
N ASP A 66 13.25 18.59 -41.30
CA ASP A 66 13.84 18.95 -42.61
C ASP A 66 13.98 20.48 -42.80
N GLY A 67 15.23 20.93 -42.97
CA GLY A 67 15.58 22.35 -43.15
C GLY A 67 15.74 23.18 -41.87
N GLN A 68 15.49 22.62 -40.68
CA GLN A 68 15.69 23.31 -39.39
C GLN A 68 17.06 23.01 -38.77
N LEU A 69 17.63 24.03 -38.12
CA LEU A 69 18.87 23.87 -37.34
C LEU A 69 18.65 22.93 -36.15
N PRO A 70 19.66 22.14 -35.75
CA PRO A 70 19.60 21.32 -34.54
C PRO A 70 19.28 22.16 -33.31
N GLN A 71 18.41 21.64 -32.44
CA GLN A 71 17.99 22.31 -31.21
C GLN A 71 18.67 21.69 -29.99
N ARG A 72 19.13 22.52 -29.06
CA ARG A 72 19.61 22.05 -27.75
C ARG A 72 18.41 21.85 -26.82
N ARG A 73 18.28 20.66 -26.25
CA ARG A 73 17.26 20.33 -25.25
C ARG A 73 17.91 19.80 -23.99
N ASP A 74 17.42 20.22 -22.85
CA ASP A 74 17.80 19.66 -21.57
C ASP A 74 16.91 18.45 -21.27
N VAL A 75 17.54 17.30 -21.02
CA VAL A 75 16.84 16.06 -20.69
C VAL A 75 17.28 15.56 -19.33
N SER A 76 16.34 14.98 -18.60
CA SER A 76 16.63 14.33 -17.32
C SER A 76 17.28 12.96 -17.56
N LYS A 77 18.39 12.71 -16.87
CA LYS A 77 19.10 11.42 -16.88
C LYS A 77 19.22 10.94 -15.44
N ARG A 78 18.64 9.78 -15.16
CA ARG A 78 18.90 9.05 -13.90
C ARG A 78 20.32 8.45 -13.96
N VAL A 79 21.08 8.66 -12.90
CA VAL A 79 22.42 8.12 -12.73
C VAL A 79 22.51 7.33 -11.43
N SER A 80 23.16 6.17 -11.49
CA SER A 80 23.54 5.39 -10.31
C SER A 80 24.99 5.71 -9.97
N ARG A 81 25.25 6.02 -8.71
CA ARG A 81 26.59 6.37 -8.20
C ARG A 81 27.27 5.19 -7.49
N SER A 82 26.49 4.21 -7.06
CA SER A 82 26.97 2.92 -6.57
C SER A 82 26.37 1.76 -7.38
N LEU A 83 27.02 0.60 -7.29
CA LEU A 83 26.51 -0.64 -7.89
C LEU A 83 25.25 -1.09 -7.13
N PRO A 84 24.15 -1.42 -7.84
CA PRO A 84 22.99 -1.99 -7.18
C PRO A 84 23.28 -3.43 -6.72
N LEU A 85 22.73 -3.79 -5.57
CA LEU A 85 22.90 -5.10 -4.94
C LEU A 85 21.54 -5.76 -4.74
N PRO A 86 21.44 -7.10 -4.74
CA PRO A 86 20.22 -7.80 -4.31
C PRO A 86 19.89 -7.43 -2.86
N GLN A 87 18.81 -6.70 -2.66
CA GLN A 87 18.36 -6.22 -1.35
C GLN A 87 16.84 -5.93 -1.34
N TYR A 88 16.27 -5.72 -0.15
CA TYR A 88 14.90 -5.26 -0.01
C TYR A 88 14.86 -3.79 -0.42
N VAL A 89 13.83 -3.41 -1.17
CA VAL A 89 13.63 -2.01 -1.59
C VAL A 89 13.07 -1.25 -0.39
N PRO A 90 13.81 -0.26 0.18
CA PRO A 90 13.46 0.34 1.47
C PRO A 90 12.43 1.48 1.31
N GLN A 91 11.33 1.22 0.61
CA GLN A 91 10.30 2.20 0.26
C GLN A 91 8.97 1.80 0.90
N PHE A 92 8.72 2.26 2.14
CA PHE A 92 7.46 1.99 2.83
C PHE A 92 6.33 2.83 2.23
N GLY A 93 5.24 2.19 1.81
CA GLY A 93 4.13 2.84 1.11
C GLY A 93 2.94 1.91 0.96
N TYR A 94 2.01 2.26 0.07
CA TYR A 94 0.83 1.43 -0.18
C TYR A 94 1.16 -0.02 -0.54
N VAL A 95 2.27 -0.27 -1.26
CA VAL A 95 2.72 -1.63 -1.60
C VAL A 95 2.96 -2.47 -0.34
N SER A 96 3.60 -1.89 0.68
CA SER A 96 3.86 -2.55 1.96
C SER A 96 2.59 -2.94 2.72
N LEU A 97 1.45 -2.29 2.41
CA LEU A 97 0.16 -2.56 3.06
C LEU A 97 -0.62 -3.71 2.42
N PHE A 98 -0.20 -4.24 1.26
CA PHE A 98 -0.97 -5.25 0.53
C PHE A 98 -1.31 -6.51 1.36
N PRO A 99 -0.39 -7.06 2.18
CA PRO A 99 -0.74 -8.16 3.08
C PRO A 99 -1.92 -7.86 3.99
N LEU A 100 -1.97 -6.65 4.57
CA LEU A 100 -3.08 -6.19 5.40
C LEU A 100 -4.35 -5.98 4.56
N ILE A 101 -4.24 -5.24 3.45
CA ILE A 101 -5.36 -4.86 2.60
C ILE A 101 -6.06 -6.09 1.98
N MET A 102 -5.27 -7.12 1.64
CA MET A 102 -5.75 -8.38 1.09
C MET A 102 -6.20 -9.38 2.16
N ARG A 103 -6.14 -9.00 3.45
CA ARG A 103 -6.53 -9.81 4.60
C ARG A 103 -5.73 -11.12 4.72
N LEU A 104 -4.43 -11.04 4.39
CA LEU A 104 -3.51 -12.19 4.42
C LEU A 104 -2.78 -12.33 5.76
N LEU A 105 -2.80 -11.29 6.59
CA LEU A 105 -2.21 -11.35 7.93
C LEU A 105 -3.11 -12.18 8.86
N PRO A 106 -2.56 -13.08 9.68
CA PRO A 106 -3.35 -13.83 10.65
C PRO A 106 -3.97 -12.89 11.67
N ALA A 107 -5.27 -13.06 11.94
CA ALA A 107 -5.96 -12.26 12.94
C ALA A 107 -5.71 -12.75 14.40
N GLY A 108 -4.83 -13.73 14.61
CA GLY A 108 -4.60 -14.36 15.92
C GLY A 108 -5.63 -15.42 16.32
N GLY A 109 -6.88 -15.34 15.84
CA GLY A 109 -7.91 -16.37 16.04
C GLY A 109 -7.79 -17.61 15.14
N ASP A 110 -6.97 -17.56 14.09
CA ASP A 110 -6.76 -18.67 13.15
C ASP A 110 -5.56 -19.52 13.54
N ALA A 111 -5.80 -20.56 14.35
CA ALA A 111 -4.78 -21.45 14.88
C ALA A 111 -3.90 -22.11 13.81
N ALA A 112 -4.40 -22.33 12.59
CA ALA A 112 -3.65 -22.97 11.51
C ALA A 112 -2.65 -22.00 10.86
N ALA A 113 -3.09 -20.78 10.55
CA ALA A 113 -2.23 -19.73 10.01
C ALA A 113 -1.10 -19.35 11.00
N VAL A 114 -1.48 -19.30 12.27
CA VAL A 114 -0.63 -19.07 13.43
C VAL A 114 0.47 -20.14 13.58
N ALA A 115 0.12 -21.41 13.45
CA ALA A 115 1.09 -22.51 13.53
C ALA A 115 2.08 -22.52 12.35
N ALA A 116 1.61 -22.16 11.15
CA ALA A 116 2.47 -22.07 9.96
C ALA A 116 3.55 -20.99 10.11
N LEU A 117 3.22 -19.84 10.70
CA LEU A 117 4.17 -18.78 10.98
C LEU A 117 5.25 -19.20 11.98
N ALA A 118 4.85 -19.84 13.08
CA ALA A 118 5.77 -20.31 14.10
C ALA A 118 6.79 -21.34 13.56
N ALA A 119 6.38 -22.14 12.56
CA ALA A 119 7.27 -23.10 11.91
C ALA A 119 8.24 -22.45 10.89
N ALA A 120 7.93 -21.26 10.40
CA ALA A 120 8.75 -20.53 9.42
C ALA A 120 9.79 -19.62 10.06
N ALA A 121 9.61 -19.26 11.34
CA ALA A 121 10.62 -18.57 12.13
C ALA A 121 11.75 -19.56 12.47
N ASP A 122 12.92 -19.39 11.85
CA ASP A 122 14.11 -20.17 12.16
C ASP A 122 14.40 -20.15 13.67
N GLY A 123 14.61 -21.35 14.24
CA GLY A 123 14.51 -21.62 15.67
C GLY A 123 15.31 -20.67 16.56
N SER A 124 14.59 -19.84 17.33
CA SER A 124 15.03 -19.32 18.63
C SER A 124 13.90 -18.66 19.45
N ASP A 125 12.66 -19.17 19.40
CA ASP A 125 11.81 -19.22 20.61
C ASP A 125 10.53 -20.02 20.32
N ALA A 126 10.45 -21.23 20.87
CA ALA A 126 9.26 -22.07 20.81
C ALA A 126 8.29 -21.67 21.94
N GLY A 127 7.68 -20.50 21.81
CA GLY A 127 6.65 -19.99 22.72
C GLY A 127 5.39 -19.59 21.97
N SER A 128 4.29 -20.32 22.19
CA SER A 128 2.91 -20.02 21.76
C SER A 128 2.76 -19.41 20.37
N GLY A 129 2.62 -20.24 19.33
CA GLY A 129 2.40 -19.78 17.95
C GLY A 129 1.30 -18.71 17.83
N GLY A 130 0.25 -18.80 18.67
CA GLY A 130 -0.86 -17.82 18.83
C GLY A 130 -0.43 -16.36 18.93
N GLY A 131 0.70 -16.10 19.60
CA GLY A 131 1.22 -14.76 19.82
C GLY A 131 1.81 -14.12 18.56
N GLN A 132 2.51 -14.89 17.73
CA GLN A 132 3.30 -14.33 16.62
C GLN A 132 2.43 -13.73 15.50
N GLY A 133 1.27 -14.32 15.21
CA GLY A 133 0.35 -13.80 14.20
C GLY A 133 -0.34 -12.50 14.65
N ALA A 134 -0.82 -12.48 15.89
CA ALA A 134 -1.44 -11.29 16.49
C ALA A 134 -0.43 -10.15 16.66
N GLU A 135 0.80 -10.47 17.07
CA GLU A 135 1.90 -9.52 17.19
C GLU A 135 2.29 -8.91 15.84
N LEU A 136 2.40 -9.72 14.79
CA LEU A 136 2.64 -9.19 13.44
C LEU A 136 1.52 -8.25 12.99
N LEU A 137 0.26 -8.63 13.19
CA LEU A 137 -0.88 -7.77 12.82
C LEU A 137 -0.80 -6.43 13.58
N LEU A 138 -0.57 -6.47 14.89
CA LEU A 138 -0.44 -5.26 15.71
C LEU A 138 0.74 -4.39 15.28
N GLN A 139 1.87 -5.00 14.91
CA GLN A 139 3.02 -4.30 14.35
C GLN A 139 2.68 -3.59 13.03
N GLN A 140 1.99 -4.28 12.11
CA GLN A 140 1.58 -3.66 10.84
C GLN A 140 0.55 -2.53 11.05
N LEU A 141 -0.37 -2.67 12.01
CA LEU A 141 -1.31 -1.59 12.39
C LEU A 141 -0.58 -0.39 13.00
N SER A 142 0.46 -0.61 13.80
CA SER A 142 1.31 0.44 14.36
C SER A 142 2.03 1.22 13.25
N LEU A 143 2.62 0.52 12.28
CA LEU A 143 3.25 1.15 11.10
C LEU A 143 2.25 1.94 10.25
N LEU A 144 1.03 1.42 10.07
CA LEU A 144 -0.03 2.07 9.31
C LEU A 144 -0.43 3.42 9.93
N THR A 145 -0.53 3.46 11.26
CA THR A 145 -1.01 4.60 12.04
C THR A 145 0.09 5.59 12.45
N ASP A 146 1.34 5.30 12.11
CA ASP A 146 2.46 6.18 12.41
C ASP A 146 2.41 7.47 11.55
N PRO A 147 2.31 8.66 12.18
CA PRO A 147 2.26 9.95 11.49
C PRO A 147 3.56 10.31 10.77
N SER A 148 4.70 9.75 11.18
CA SER A 148 5.98 9.90 10.49
C SER A 148 6.05 9.05 9.20
N LEU A 149 5.16 8.05 9.07
CA LEU A 149 5.08 7.20 7.89
C LEU A 149 3.94 7.65 6.98
N LEU A 150 2.82 6.91 6.98
CA LEU A 150 1.73 7.09 6.01
C LEU A 150 0.57 7.90 6.58
N TRP A 151 0.45 8.03 7.90
CA TRP A 151 -0.72 8.62 8.53
C TRP A 151 -0.74 10.16 8.42
N SER A 152 -1.79 10.73 7.84
CA SER A 152 -1.98 12.18 7.74
C SER A 152 -3.38 12.60 8.19
N PRO A 153 -3.61 13.88 8.50
CA PRO A 153 -4.94 14.41 8.81
C PRO A 153 -5.96 14.30 7.66
N HIS A 154 -5.51 13.91 6.47
CA HIS A 154 -6.33 13.89 5.24
C HIS A 154 -6.56 12.49 4.66
N GLY A 155 -5.97 11.46 5.27
CA GLY A 155 -5.94 10.09 4.75
C GLY A 155 -4.52 9.49 4.76
N LEU A 156 -4.37 8.27 4.25
CA LEU A 156 -3.07 7.62 4.14
C LEU A 156 -2.31 8.10 2.91
N ARG A 157 -1.04 8.46 3.08
CA ARG A 157 -0.09 8.79 2.00
C ARG A 157 0.25 7.55 1.17
N SER A 158 0.46 7.73 -0.12
CA SER A 158 0.92 6.63 -0.99
C SER A 158 2.32 6.12 -0.70
N LEU A 159 3.16 6.98 -0.11
CA LEU A 159 4.55 6.70 0.23
C LEU A 159 4.90 7.44 1.53
N ALA A 160 5.65 6.80 2.41
CA ALA A 160 6.02 7.33 3.71
C ALA A 160 6.85 8.62 3.59
N THR A 161 6.68 9.55 4.53
CA THR A 161 7.47 10.79 4.52
C THR A 161 8.97 10.55 4.72
N THR A 162 9.32 9.42 5.34
CA THR A 162 10.70 8.95 5.55
C THR A 162 11.33 8.29 4.31
N ALA A 163 10.54 7.98 3.28
CA ALA A 163 11.03 7.35 2.06
C ALA A 163 11.85 8.35 1.23
N SER A 164 12.99 7.91 0.68
CA SER A 164 13.88 8.79 -0.11
C SER A 164 13.21 9.40 -1.35
N LEU A 165 12.17 8.73 -1.86
CA LEU A 165 11.40 9.16 -3.03
C LEU A 165 10.18 10.03 -2.68
N TYR A 166 9.89 10.29 -1.41
CA TYR A 166 8.76 11.13 -0.99
C TYR A 166 8.83 12.52 -1.64
N LYS A 167 7.74 12.89 -2.33
CA LYS A 167 7.57 14.10 -3.15
C LYS A 167 8.66 14.34 -4.21
N LYS A 168 9.49 13.34 -4.53
CA LYS A 168 10.51 13.45 -5.58
C LYS A 168 9.91 13.24 -6.95
N ARG A 169 10.29 14.09 -7.91
CA ARG A 169 9.97 13.92 -9.32
C ARG A 169 10.66 12.70 -9.92
N ASN A 170 10.08 12.12 -10.96
CA ASN A 170 10.71 11.02 -11.68
C ASN A 170 11.63 11.54 -12.81
N THR A 171 11.19 12.62 -13.48
CA THR A 171 11.94 13.39 -14.47
C THR A 171 11.64 14.88 -14.28
N ALA A 172 12.19 15.76 -15.11
CA ALA A 172 11.83 17.17 -15.11
C ALA A 172 10.32 17.38 -15.27
N ASP A 173 9.71 16.64 -16.19
CA ASP A 173 8.31 16.81 -16.60
C ASP A 173 7.35 15.85 -15.87
N ASP A 174 7.87 14.85 -15.16
CA ASP A 174 7.07 13.88 -14.40
C ASP A 174 7.06 14.21 -12.89
N PRO A 175 6.05 14.95 -12.39
CA PRO A 175 5.92 15.27 -10.97
C PRO A 175 5.67 14.02 -10.10
N PRO A 176 5.81 14.13 -8.76
CA PRO A 176 5.38 13.05 -7.86
C PRO A 176 3.88 12.75 -8.02
N TYR A 177 3.54 11.45 -8.04
CA TYR A 177 2.17 10.98 -8.25
C TYR A 177 1.76 9.93 -7.20
N TRP A 178 2.45 8.79 -7.19
CA TRP A 178 2.34 7.79 -6.11
C TRP A 178 3.48 7.95 -5.10
N ARG A 179 3.94 9.19 -4.87
CA ARG A 179 5.08 9.50 -3.99
C ARG A 179 4.70 10.45 -2.85
N GLY A 180 3.51 10.28 -2.27
CA GLY A 180 3.06 11.00 -1.07
C GLY A 180 1.57 11.35 -1.10
N GLN A 181 1.00 11.54 -2.28
CA GLN A 181 -0.40 11.91 -2.47
C GLN A 181 -1.35 10.84 -1.92
N ILE A 182 -2.56 11.27 -1.57
CA ILE A 182 -3.60 10.42 -0.98
C ILE A 182 -4.57 9.98 -2.07
N TRP A 183 -4.78 8.67 -2.17
CA TRP A 183 -5.62 8.05 -3.18
C TRP A 183 -6.75 7.23 -2.55
N LEU A 184 -7.99 7.50 -2.99
CA LEU A 184 -9.19 6.95 -2.34
C LEU A 184 -9.42 5.47 -2.60
N ASN A 185 -8.97 4.94 -3.73
CA ASN A 185 -9.02 3.50 -4.01
C ASN A 185 -8.27 2.69 -2.94
N ILE A 186 -7.02 3.06 -2.62
CA ILE A 186 -6.23 2.32 -1.63
C ILE A 186 -6.76 2.58 -0.21
N ASN A 187 -7.12 3.82 0.11
CA ASN A 187 -7.69 4.15 1.42
C ASN A 187 -9.01 3.41 1.68
N TYR A 188 -9.87 3.24 0.68
CA TYR A 188 -11.07 2.39 0.77
C TYR A 188 -10.73 0.95 1.11
N LEU A 189 -9.74 0.36 0.42
CA LEU A 189 -9.33 -1.01 0.67
C LEU A 189 -8.72 -1.19 2.07
N VAL A 190 -8.00 -0.19 2.58
CA VAL A 190 -7.50 -0.17 3.97
C VAL A 190 -8.67 -0.11 4.96
N LEU A 191 -9.65 0.77 4.78
CA LEU A 191 -10.84 0.80 5.64
C LEU A 191 -11.57 -0.54 5.66
N ARG A 192 -11.75 -1.18 4.49
CA ARG A 192 -12.32 -2.52 4.39
C ARG A 192 -11.52 -3.58 5.17
N ALA A 193 -10.19 -3.48 5.19
CA ALA A 193 -9.35 -4.38 5.95
C ALA A 193 -9.41 -4.11 7.46
N LEU A 194 -9.36 -2.84 7.87
CA LEU A 194 -9.49 -2.45 9.27
C LEU A 194 -10.83 -2.88 9.87
N SER A 195 -11.94 -2.68 9.14
CA SER A 195 -13.27 -3.16 9.53
C SER A 195 -13.31 -4.68 9.71
N TYR A 196 -12.66 -5.43 8.83
CA TYR A 196 -12.52 -6.88 8.97
C TYR A 196 -11.71 -7.26 10.22
N TYR A 197 -10.51 -6.69 10.40
CA TYR A 197 -9.63 -7.05 11.52
C TYR A 197 -10.15 -6.60 12.88
N ALA A 198 -10.95 -5.53 12.94
CA ALA A 198 -11.63 -5.10 14.16
C ALA A 198 -12.53 -6.20 14.78
N THR A 199 -13.01 -7.13 13.96
CA THR A 199 -13.84 -8.26 14.41
C THR A 199 -13.08 -9.58 14.38
N ALA A 200 -12.37 -9.86 13.28
CA ALA A 200 -11.66 -11.12 13.06
C ALA A 200 -10.55 -11.36 14.08
N ALA A 201 -9.94 -10.29 14.63
CA ALA A 201 -8.92 -10.41 15.66
C ALA A 201 -9.48 -10.58 17.08
N GLY A 202 -10.81 -10.60 17.23
CA GLY A 202 -11.50 -10.47 18.52
C GLY A 202 -11.71 -9.00 18.88
N ALA A 203 -12.96 -8.58 19.06
CA ALA A 203 -13.33 -7.18 19.25
C ALA A 203 -12.69 -6.53 20.50
N ASP A 204 -12.41 -7.34 21.52
CA ASP A 204 -11.76 -6.89 22.77
C ASP A 204 -10.24 -7.12 22.77
N SER A 205 -9.67 -7.69 21.71
CA SER A 205 -8.22 -7.85 21.60
C SER A 205 -7.55 -6.52 21.28
N GLU A 206 -6.28 -6.38 21.65
CA GLU A 206 -5.50 -5.17 21.36
C GLU A 206 -5.47 -4.84 19.86
N ALA A 207 -5.28 -5.86 19.00
CA ALA A 207 -5.30 -5.70 17.56
C ALA A 207 -6.70 -5.32 17.02
N GLY A 208 -7.77 -5.91 17.58
CA GLY A 208 -9.15 -5.57 17.21
C GLY A 208 -9.50 -4.13 17.56
N LEU A 209 -9.17 -3.69 18.77
CA LEU A 209 -9.36 -2.32 19.23
C LEU A 209 -8.52 -1.32 18.42
N ALA A 210 -7.25 -1.63 18.14
CA ALA A 210 -6.39 -0.81 17.31
C ALA A 210 -6.94 -0.66 15.88
N ALA A 211 -7.41 -1.75 15.28
CA ALA A 211 -8.02 -1.73 13.95
C ALA A 211 -9.32 -0.91 13.92
N ALA A 212 -10.18 -1.05 14.93
CA ALA A 212 -11.41 -0.27 15.05
C ALA A 212 -11.13 1.23 15.22
N ALA A 213 -10.17 1.59 16.07
CA ALA A 213 -9.78 2.98 16.29
C ALA A 213 -9.18 3.60 15.01
N ALA A 214 -8.29 2.88 14.32
CA ALA A 214 -7.71 3.32 13.06
C ALA A 214 -8.79 3.48 11.97
N HIS A 215 -9.76 2.58 11.91
CA HIS A 215 -10.88 2.66 10.95
C HIS A 215 -11.66 3.97 11.11
N GLU A 216 -12.12 4.25 12.33
CA GLU A 216 -12.95 5.42 12.61
C GLU A 216 -12.19 6.73 12.33
N GLN A 217 -10.93 6.81 12.78
CA GLN A 217 -10.10 7.99 12.58
C GLN A 217 -9.80 8.23 11.09
N LEU A 218 -9.41 7.20 10.34
CA LEU A 218 -9.12 7.33 8.92
C LEU A 218 -10.36 7.72 8.11
N ARG A 219 -11.50 7.09 8.42
CA ARG A 219 -12.79 7.40 7.79
C ARG A 219 -13.18 8.85 8.02
N SER A 220 -13.06 9.33 9.26
CA SER A 220 -13.35 10.73 9.62
C SER A 220 -12.44 11.72 8.88
N ALA A 221 -11.13 11.44 8.82
CA ALA A 221 -10.16 12.26 8.10
C ALA A 221 -10.48 12.39 6.60
N LEU A 222 -10.81 11.27 5.95
CA LEU A 222 -11.16 11.22 4.53
C LEU A 222 -12.48 11.95 4.25
N LEU A 223 -13.53 11.72 5.05
CA LEU A 223 -14.82 12.39 4.89
C LEU A 223 -14.66 13.91 5.07
N THR A 224 -13.93 14.34 6.12
CA THR A 224 -13.68 15.75 6.38
C THR A 224 -12.94 16.41 5.21
N SER A 225 -11.90 15.77 4.69
CA SER A 225 -11.07 16.34 3.63
C SER A 225 -11.77 16.35 2.28
N VAL A 226 -12.33 15.20 1.86
CA VAL A 226 -12.94 15.04 0.54
C VAL A 226 -14.30 15.75 0.45
N VAL A 227 -15.20 15.53 1.43
CA VAL A 227 -16.53 16.17 1.42
C VAL A 227 -16.38 17.67 1.69
N GLY A 228 -15.48 18.08 2.59
CA GLY A 228 -15.15 19.49 2.81
C GLY A 228 -14.62 20.15 1.54
N GLY A 229 -13.71 19.49 0.82
CA GLY A 229 -13.21 19.96 -0.47
C GLY A 229 -14.30 20.08 -1.54
N TYR A 230 -15.17 19.07 -1.65
CA TYR A 230 -16.31 19.07 -2.55
C TYR A 230 -17.27 20.24 -2.26
N LYS A 231 -17.61 20.49 -0.99
CA LYS A 231 -18.47 21.61 -0.58
C LYS A 231 -17.89 22.97 -0.96
N ARG A 232 -16.57 23.13 -0.94
CA ARG A 232 -15.88 24.38 -1.29
C ARG A 232 -15.75 24.59 -2.80
N ASN A 233 -15.43 23.53 -3.54
CA ASN A 233 -14.97 23.62 -4.92
C ASN A 233 -15.96 23.07 -5.95
N GLY A 234 -16.97 22.30 -5.53
CA GLY A 234 -18.01 21.74 -6.40
C GLY A 234 -17.65 20.43 -7.12
N TYR A 235 -16.43 19.91 -6.94
CA TYR A 235 -15.96 18.72 -7.66
C TYR A 235 -15.07 17.80 -6.80
N LEU A 236 -14.97 16.55 -7.26
CA LEU A 236 -14.06 15.54 -6.73
C LEU A 236 -12.78 15.49 -7.57
N TYR A 237 -11.67 15.13 -6.94
CA TYR A 237 -10.34 15.09 -7.57
C TYR A 237 -9.79 13.66 -7.56
N GLU A 238 -8.88 13.41 -8.48
CA GLU A 238 -8.21 12.12 -8.65
C GLU A 238 -7.37 11.71 -7.42
N GLN A 239 -6.69 12.69 -6.83
CA GLN A 239 -5.84 12.54 -5.65
C GLN A 239 -5.87 13.80 -4.78
N TYR A 240 -5.43 13.66 -3.52
CA TYR A 240 -5.41 14.75 -2.54
C TYR A 240 -4.00 14.96 -2.00
N ASP A 241 -3.64 16.22 -1.78
CA ASP A 241 -2.38 16.60 -1.16
C ASP A 241 -2.37 16.20 0.32
N ASP A 242 -1.27 15.61 0.78
CA ASP A 242 -1.18 15.00 2.10
C ASP A 242 -0.90 15.99 3.24
N GLU A 243 -0.51 17.21 2.92
CA GLU A 243 -0.26 18.28 3.90
C GLU A 243 -1.47 19.22 4.04
N THR A 244 -2.18 19.47 2.93
CA THR A 244 -3.24 20.48 2.85
C THR A 244 -4.64 19.89 2.68
N GLY A 245 -4.75 18.62 2.28
CA GLY A 245 -6.01 17.98 1.93
C GLY A 245 -6.66 18.54 0.66
N ARG A 246 -5.95 19.41 -0.09
CA ARG A 246 -6.48 19.99 -1.33
C ARG A 246 -6.50 18.93 -2.42
N GLY A 247 -7.61 18.85 -3.15
CA GLY A 247 -7.69 18.02 -4.35
C GLY A 247 -6.72 18.51 -5.44
N THR A 248 -6.04 17.58 -6.11
CA THR A 248 -5.06 17.86 -7.18
C THR A 248 -5.24 16.89 -8.35
N SER A 249 -4.51 17.15 -9.45
CA SER A 249 -4.64 16.40 -10.71
C SER A 249 -6.04 16.54 -11.36
N SER A 250 -6.48 15.51 -12.06
CA SER A 250 -7.70 15.47 -12.85
C SER A 250 -8.95 15.79 -12.02
N HIS A 251 -9.84 16.62 -12.56
CA HIS A 251 -11.16 16.92 -12.03
C HIS A 251 -12.10 17.38 -13.16
N PRO A 252 -13.42 17.10 -13.07
CA PRO A 252 -14.06 16.27 -12.06
C PRO A 252 -13.64 14.81 -12.18
N PHE A 253 -13.33 14.17 -11.06
CA PHE A 253 -12.94 12.76 -11.01
C PHE A 253 -13.91 11.99 -10.13
N THR A 254 -15.04 11.58 -10.71
CA THR A 254 -15.96 10.60 -10.13
C THR A 254 -15.59 9.17 -10.54
N GLY A 255 -14.30 8.90 -10.72
CA GLY A 255 -13.74 7.57 -10.86
C GLY A 255 -13.69 6.87 -9.49
N TRP A 256 -12.55 6.31 -9.10
CA TRP A 256 -12.44 5.68 -7.77
C TRP A 256 -12.67 6.63 -6.59
N THR A 257 -12.55 7.95 -6.78
CA THR A 257 -12.89 8.92 -5.73
C THR A 257 -14.38 8.87 -5.35
N ALA A 258 -15.24 8.32 -6.22
CA ALA A 258 -16.64 8.03 -5.89
C ALA A 258 -16.79 6.99 -4.77
N LEU A 259 -15.77 6.18 -4.46
CA LEU A 259 -15.76 5.26 -3.31
C LEU A 259 -15.99 5.97 -1.97
N ILE A 260 -15.86 7.30 -1.91
CA ILE A 260 -16.24 8.09 -0.73
C ILE A 260 -17.69 7.85 -0.30
N THR A 261 -18.60 7.48 -1.22
CA THR A 261 -19.98 7.12 -0.88
C THR A 261 -20.06 5.81 -0.11
N LEU A 262 -19.31 4.78 -0.52
CA LEU A 262 -19.21 3.51 0.19
C LEU A 262 -18.49 3.68 1.54
N ILE A 263 -17.47 4.53 1.60
CA ILE A 263 -16.82 4.91 2.86
C ILE A 263 -17.82 5.57 3.82
N ALA A 264 -18.68 6.47 3.32
CA ALA A 264 -19.70 7.12 4.13
C ALA A 264 -20.74 6.11 4.65
N ALA A 265 -21.19 5.19 3.79
CA ALA A 265 -22.16 4.14 4.12
C ALA A 265 -21.55 2.99 4.97
N GLN A 266 -20.22 2.88 5.02
CA GLN A 266 -19.49 1.76 5.62
C GLN A 266 -19.82 0.41 4.96
N GLU A 267 -19.98 0.43 3.64
CA GLU A 267 -20.21 -0.77 2.82
C GLU A 267 -18.87 -1.19 2.19
N TYR A 268 -18.40 -2.40 2.52
CA TYR A 268 -17.02 -2.84 2.25
C TYR A 268 -16.88 -4.19 1.57
#